data_AF-A0A3A4WU98-F1
#
_entry.id   AF-A0A3A4WU98-F1
#
_cell.length_a   1.000
_cell.length_b   1.000
_cell.length_c   1.000
_cell.angle_alpha   90.00
_cell.angle_beta   90.00
_cell.angle_gamma   90.00
#
_symmetry.space_group_name_H-M   'P 1'
#
loop_
_entity.id
_entity.type
_entity.pdbx_description
1 polymer ?
#
loop_
_entity_poly.entity_id
_entity_poly.type
_entity_poly.pdbx_seq_one_letter_code
_entity_poly.pdbx_strand_id
1 'polypeptide(L)'
;MDRSEAMRSIREDYIEYIQKRIPVDFDNGMQAPVCFSYEGKKHVVCRVIGRFRTQESQPANAYLVNVEGGEVYFLYFQLDDMEPRGHLQSGFWVLNFRILSDSELMALYREDRKMLMNMTFKRVVDFHGHLCPELVLGGKASEYAQRLLMERGKELSTVTIISENCTSALDAIQVLLGATVGNQRLMVMDFGKHNYTFRIGNGPHGFRLSLSRQIFGDEDEFQPLEEKIAGDRATLDEVVHFQELVDDRVRHLLASPPEALFVVDRVDPVGQAAEPTSCYLLCAGCGQQVLRSHAIDDEGKIYCMPCLQQIKTGCIHHRLQ
;
A
#
# COMPACT_ATOMS: atom_id res chain seq x y z
N MET A 1 -15.13 0.32 5.09
CA MET A 1 -14.89 -0.18 3.72
C MET A 1 -13.70 0.53 3.12
N ASP A 2 -12.71 -0.21 2.64
CA ASP A 2 -11.58 0.35 1.89
C ASP A 2 -11.89 0.46 0.38
N ARG A 3 -10.94 0.96 -0.42
CA ARG A 3 -11.13 1.16 -1.87
C ARG A 3 -11.30 -0.16 -2.62
N SER A 4 -10.48 -1.16 -2.31
CA SER A 4 -10.51 -2.45 -2.99
C SER A 4 -11.80 -3.22 -2.67
N GLU A 5 -12.23 -3.21 -1.40
CA GLU A 5 -13.51 -3.77 -0.98
C GLU A 5 -14.69 -3.10 -1.70
N ALA A 6 -14.63 -1.77 -1.88
CA ALA A 6 -15.65 -1.04 -2.60
C ALA A 6 -15.69 -1.41 -4.10
N MET A 7 -14.54 -1.50 -4.77
CA MET A 7 -14.47 -1.89 -6.18
C MET A 7 -15.00 -3.31 -6.41
N ARG A 8 -14.63 -4.26 -5.53
CA ARG A 8 -15.20 -5.63 -5.58
C ARG A 8 -16.72 -5.63 -5.38
N SER A 9 -17.23 -4.80 -4.47
CA SER A 9 -18.68 -4.71 -4.27
C SER A 9 -19.40 -4.20 -5.51
N ILE A 10 -18.79 -3.28 -6.26
CA ILE A 10 -19.36 -2.75 -7.50
C ILE A 10 -19.33 -3.83 -8.59
N ARG A 11 -18.22 -4.57 -8.73
CA ARG A 11 -18.09 -5.68 -9.69
C ARG A 11 -19.17 -6.75 -9.49
N GLU A 12 -19.36 -7.18 -8.24
CA GLU A 12 -20.30 -8.25 -7.91
C GLU A 12 -21.76 -7.76 -7.79
N ASP A 13 -22.05 -6.51 -8.18
CA ASP A 13 -23.36 -5.87 -8.10
C ASP A 13 -23.97 -5.87 -6.68
N TYR A 14 -23.12 -5.76 -5.65
CA TYR A 14 -23.54 -5.60 -4.24
C TYR A 14 -23.90 -4.15 -3.93
N ILE A 15 -24.79 -3.60 -4.75
CA ILE A 15 -25.19 -2.20 -4.72
C ILE A 15 -26.71 -2.05 -4.77
N GLU A 16 -27.21 -0.94 -4.22
CA GLU A 16 -28.59 -0.51 -4.38
C GLU A 16 -28.63 0.71 -5.32
N TYR A 17 -29.31 0.56 -6.46
CA TYR A 17 -29.50 1.63 -7.43
C TYR A 17 -30.52 2.66 -6.94
N ILE A 18 -30.16 3.95 -7.06
CA ILE A 18 -30.94 5.10 -6.58
C ILE A 18 -31.34 6.01 -7.74
N GLN A 19 -30.37 6.44 -8.56
CA GLN A 19 -30.53 7.34 -9.71
C GLN A 19 -31.43 8.57 -9.47
N LYS A 20 -31.12 9.36 -8.43
CA LYS A 20 -31.88 10.59 -8.10
C LYS A 20 -31.02 11.85 -8.19
N ARG A 21 -31.62 12.94 -8.66
CA ARG A 21 -31.02 14.28 -8.56
C ARG A 21 -31.01 14.73 -7.10
N ILE A 22 -29.87 15.22 -6.64
CA ILE A 22 -29.68 15.61 -5.24
C ILE A 22 -28.94 16.95 -5.13
N PRO A 23 -29.16 17.73 -4.05
CA PRO A 23 -28.29 18.84 -3.71
C PRO A 23 -27.00 18.33 -3.07
N VAL A 24 -25.86 18.89 -3.50
CA VAL A 24 -24.52 18.58 -3.01
C VAL A 24 -23.80 19.88 -2.69
N ASP A 25 -23.25 19.98 -1.49
CA ASP A 25 -22.30 21.02 -1.11
C ASP A 25 -20.91 20.57 -1.56
N PHE A 26 -20.29 21.32 -2.48
CA PHE A 26 -19.02 20.99 -3.10
C PHE A 26 -17.94 22.01 -2.72
N ASP A 27 -16.78 21.54 -2.29
CA ASP A 27 -15.63 22.39 -1.99
C ASP A 27 -14.75 22.54 -3.24
N ASN A 28 -14.72 23.75 -3.79
CA ASN A 28 -13.92 24.09 -4.96
C ASN A 28 -12.40 24.12 -4.69
N GLY A 29 -11.98 24.35 -3.45
CA GLY A 29 -10.56 24.30 -3.07
C GLY A 29 -10.06 22.87 -2.98
N MET A 30 -10.86 21.98 -2.37
CA MET A 30 -10.53 20.55 -2.25
C MET A 30 -10.88 19.72 -3.49
N GLN A 31 -11.67 20.28 -4.41
CA GLN A 31 -12.25 19.58 -5.56
C GLN A 31 -12.97 18.29 -5.11
N ALA A 32 -13.85 18.42 -4.11
CA ALA A 32 -14.53 17.28 -3.49
C ALA A 32 -15.91 17.64 -2.93
N PRO A 33 -16.87 16.69 -2.95
CA PRO A 33 -18.14 16.85 -2.24
C PRO A 33 -17.91 16.79 -0.72
N VAL A 34 -18.57 17.69 0.02
CA VAL A 34 -18.48 17.80 1.49
C VAL A 34 -19.70 17.19 2.15
N CYS A 35 -20.89 17.43 1.61
CA CYS A 35 -22.12 16.78 2.06
C CYS A 35 -23.20 16.83 0.99
N PHE A 36 -24.20 15.98 1.13
CA PHE A 36 -25.37 15.97 0.26
C PHE A 36 -26.64 15.65 1.03
N SER A 37 -27.81 15.96 0.46
CA SER A 37 -29.10 15.60 1.09
C SER A 37 -29.86 14.57 0.27
N TYR A 38 -30.28 13.49 0.93
CA TYR A 38 -31.04 12.40 0.34
C TYR A 38 -32.07 11.89 1.34
N GLU A 39 -33.30 11.62 0.89
CA GLU A 39 -34.42 11.16 1.75
C GLU A 39 -34.66 12.01 3.01
N GLY A 40 -34.49 13.34 2.90
CA GLY A 40 -34.67 14.27 4.01
C GLY A 40 -33.56 14.21 5.07
N LYS A 41 -32.50 13.45 4.84
CA LYS A 41 -31.31 13.38 5.71
C LYS A 41 -30.12 14.06 5.04
N LYS A 42 -29.31 14.72 5.86
CA LYS A 42 -28.02 15.27 5.44
C LYS A 42 -26.93 14.21 5.67
N HIS A 43 -26.19 13.88 4.63
CA HIS A 43 -25.07 12.95 4.64
C HIS A 43 -23.76 13.73 4.55
N VAL A 44 -22.96 13.70 5.61
CA VAL A 44 -21.64 14.35 5.65
C VAL A 44 -20.59 13.40 5.09
N VAL A 45 -19.81 13.85 4.12
CA VAL A 45 -18.72 13.07 3.52
C VAL A 45 -17.52 13.08 4.46
N CYS A 46 -17.15 11.90 4.97
CA CYS A 46 -15.96 11.74 5.81
C CYS A 46 -14.71 11.52 4.96
N ARG A 47 -14.84 10.80 3.84
CA ARG A 47 -13.71 10.44 2.97
C ARG A 47 -14.16 10.22 1.53
N VAL A 48 -13.40 10.74 0.58
CA VAL A 48 -13.53 10.36 -0.84
C VAL A 48 -12.71 9.09 -1.08
N ILE A 49 -13.36 7.99 -1.43
CA ILE A 49 -12.71 6.69 -1.72
C ILE A 49 -12.06 6.72 -3.10
N GLY A 50 -12.71 7.36 -4.07
CA GLY A 50 -12.21 7.48 -5.43
C GLY A 50 -12.87 8.62 -6.20
N ARG A 51 -12.13 9.11 -7.21
CA ARG A 51 -12.56 10.11 -8.19
C ARG A 51 -12.50 9.47 -9.57
N PHE A 52 -13.51 9.72 -10.38
CA PHE A 52 -13.68 9.06 -11.66
C PHE A 52 -14.20 10.04 -12.70
N ARG A 53 -14.01 9.70 -13.96
CA ARG A 53 -14.66 10.36 -15.09
C ARG A 53 -15.90 9.59 -15.50
N THR A 54 -16.98 10.30 -15.80
CA THR A 54 -18.13 9.69 -16.49
C THR A 54 -17.88 9.55 -17.99
N GLN A 55 -17.05 10.42 -18.56
CA GLN A 55 -16.68 10.41 -19.98
C GLN A 55 -15.21 10.83 -20.14
N GLU A 56 -14.49 10.26 -21.11
CA GLU A 56 -13.06 10.55 -21.31
C GLU A 56 -12.77 12.04 -21.55
N SER A 57 -13.68 12.74 -22.22
CA SER A 57 -13.58 14.16 -22.58
C SER A 57 -13.81 15.12 -21.41
N GLN A 58 -14.31 14.62 -20.28
CA GLN A 58 -14.67 15.43 -19.11
C GLN A 58 -13.60 15.33 -18.01
N PRO A 59 -13.41 16.37 -17.18
CA PRO A 59 -12.64 16.25 -15.96
C PRO A 59 -13.32 15.26 -14.99
N ALA A 60 -12.58 14.83 -13.96
CA ALA A 60 -13.16 13.97 -12.93
C ALA A 60 -14.38 14.64 -12.27
N ASN A 61 -15.55 14.05 -12.49
CA ASN A 61 -16.84 14.58 -12.09
C ASN A 61 -17.68 13.55 -11.33
N ALA A 62 -17.17 12.33 -11.14
CA ALA A 62 -17.78 11.27 -10.37
C ALA A 62 -16.95 10.92 -9.14
N TYR A 63 -17.65 10.58 -8.05
CA TYR A 63 -17.07 10.42 -6.72
C TYR A 63 -17.71 9.23 -6.02
N LEU A 64 -16.87 8.34 -5.51
CA LEU A 64 -17.28 7.32 -4.55
C LEU A 64 -16.90 7.83 -3.16
N VAL A 65 -17.89 8.02 -2.29
CA VAL A 65 -17.71 8.70 -1.01
C VAL A 65 -18.19 7.83 0.14
N ASN A 66 -17.44 7.88 1.23
CA ASN A 66 -17.84 7.33 2.52
C ASN A 66 -18.42 8.46 3.37
N VAL A 67 -19.60 8.22 3.95
CA VAL A 67 -20.32 9.20 4.77
C VAL A 67 -20.31 8.83 6.25
N GLU A 68 -20.68 9.79 7.09
CA GLU A 68 -20.90 9.56 8.52
C GLU A 68 -21.94 8.43 8.72
N GLY A 69 -21.55 7.40 9.47
CA GLY A 69 -22.30 6.15 9.59
C GLY A 69 -21.71 4.97 8.80
N GLY A 70 -20.71 5.20 7.94
CA GLY A 70 -19.93 4.14 7.29
C GLY A 70 -20.46 3.68 5.93
N GLU A 71 -21.64 4.16 5.52
CA GLU A 71 -22.22 3.90 4.20
C GLU A 71 -21.36 4.48 3.07
N VAL A 72 -21.44 3.88 1.89
CA VAL A 72 -20.68 4.29 0.71
C VAL A 72 -21.63 4.59 -0.44
N TYR A 73 -21.49 5.77 -1.04
CA TYR A 73 -22.36 6.27 -2.11
C TYR A 73 -21.55 6.66 -3.34
N PHE A 74 -22.10 6.43 -4.52
CA PHE A 74 -21.56 6.94 -5.77
C PHE A 74 -22.42 8.09 -6.30
N LEU A 75 -21.81 9.25 -6.50
CA LEU A 75 -22.44 10.44 -7.05
C LEU A 75 -21.60 11.02 -8.18
N TYR A 76 -22.25 11.66 -9.15
CA TYR A 76 -21.56 12.35 -10.23
C TYR A 76 -22.27 13.65 -10.61
N PHE A 77 -21.50 14.59 -11.14
CA PHE A 77 -22.01 15.84 -11.68
C PHE A 77 -22.18 15.73 -13.19
N GLN A 78 -23.40 15.95 -13.66
CA GLN A 78 -23.74 15.92 -15.08
C GLN A 78 -23.98 17.35 -15.58
N LEU A 79 -23.33 17.72 -16.68
CA LEU A 79 -23.63 18.95 -17.41
C LEU A 79 -24.93 18.79 -18.19
N ASP A 80 -25.74 19.85 -18.29
CA ASP A 80 -26.90 19.86 -19.18
C ASP A 80 -26.43 19.88 -20.64
N ASP A 81 -26.86 18.90 -21.44
CA ASP A 81 -26.57 18.81 -22.88
C ASP A 81 -27.35 19.83 -23.74
N MET A 82 -28.14 20.70 -23.11
CA MET A 82 -28.91 21.72 -23.83
C MET A 82 -27.96 22.83 -24.32
N GLU A 83 -27.99 23.12 -25.63
CA GLU A 83 -27.11 24.05 -26.35
C GLU A 83 -26.57 25.21 -25.48
N PRO A 84 -25.27 25.52 -25.53
CA PRO A 84 -24.65 26.49 -24.65
C PRO A 84 -25.22 27.88 -24.92
N ARG A 85 -26.26 28.26 -24.17
CA ARG A 85 -26.74 29.63 -24.10
C ARG A 85 -25.87 30.40 -23.11
N GLY A 86 -24.61 30.65 -23.48
CA GLY A 86 -23.67 31.49 -22.74
C GLY A 86 -22.42 30.77 -22.20
N HIS A 87 -21.58 31.52 -21.48
CA HIS A 87 -20.32 31.05 -20.88
C HIS A 87 -20.49 30.18 -19.61
N LEU A 88 -21.73 29.95 -19.17
CA LEU A 88 -22.07 29.16 -17.97
C LEU A 88 -22.84 27.92 -18.41
N GLN A 89 -22.24 26.74 -18.27
CA GLN A 89 -22.94 25.48 -18.41
C GLN A 89 -23.64 25.15 -17.08
N SER A 90 -24.96 24.94 -17.12
CA SER A 90 -25.69 24.38 -15.99
C SER A 90 -25.42 22.89 -15.88
N GLY A 91 -25.60 22.35 -14.68
CA GLY A 91 -25.51 20.92 -14.43
C GLY A 91 -26.18 20.57 -13.12
N PHE A 92 -26.31 19.28 -12.87
CA PHE A 92 -26.95 18.74 -11.67
C PHE A 92 -26.17 17.53 -11.16
N TRP A 93 -26.24 17.33 -9.85
CA TRP A 93 -25.69 16.15 -9.21
C TRP A 93 -26.69 15.01 -9.24
N VAL A 94 -26.18 13.81 -9.53
CA VAL A 94 -26.93 12.57 -9.50
C VAL A 94 -26.30 11.65 -8.45
N LEU A 95 -27.12 11.15 -7.54
CA LEU A 95 -26.79 10.02 -6.69
C LEU A 95 -27.18 8.75 -7.43
N ASN A 96 -26.19 7.96 -7.85
CA ASN A 96 -26.41 6.80 -8.71
C ASN A 96 -26.78 5.56 -7.90
N PHE A 97 -25.92 5.15 -6.96
CA PHE A 97 -26.10 3.95 -6.15
C PHE A 97 -25.42 4.10 -4.78
N ARG A 98 -25.75 3.18 -3.86
CA ARG A 98 -24.98 2.93 -2.63
C ARG A 98 -24.46 1.50 -2.59
N ILE A 99 -23.35 1.28 -1.89
CA ILE A 99 -22.81 -0.06 -1.67
C ILE A 99 -23.46 -0.68 -0.43
N LEU A 100 -23.86 -1.94 -0.53
CA LEU A 100 -24.47 -2.69 0.57
C LEU A 100 -23.47 -2.96 1.71
N SER A 101 -23.93 -2.80 2.94
CA SER A 101 -23.17 -3.09 4.16
C SER A 101 -23.03 -4.60 4.41
N ASP A 102 -22.09 -5.00 5.28
CA ASP A 102 -21.92 -6.40 5.71
C ASP A 102 -23.21 -7.02 6.26
N SER A 103 -24.01 -6.23 6.99
CA SER A 103 -25.27 -6.69 7.59
C SER A 103 -26.33 -7.03 6.55
N GLU A 104 -26.20 -6.50 5.33
CA GLU A 104 -27.15 -6.69 4.24
C GLU A 104 -26.74 -7.87 3.33
N LEU A 105 -25.54 -8.41 3.50
CA LEU A 105 -25.00 -9.51 2.68
C LEU A 105 -25.06 -10.86 3.40
N MET A 106 -25.30 -11.92 2.62
CA MET A 106 -25.12 -13.30 3.07
C MET A 106 -23.65 -13.56 3.46
N ALA A 107 -23.41 -14.49 4.40
CA ALA A 107 -22.06 -14.73 4.94
C ALA A 107 -21.04 -15.11 3.86
N LEU A 108 -21.41 -15.97 2.90
CA LEU A 108 -20.55 -16.37 1.79
C LEU A 108 -20.05 -15.16 0.96
N TYR A 109 -20.95 -14.26 0.60
CA TYR A 109 -20.60 -13.05 -0.18
C TYR A 109 -19.71 -12.08 0.58
N ARG A 110 -19.82 -12.05 1.92
CA ARG A 110 -18.91 -11.25 2.76
C ARG A 110 -17.48 -11.82 2.75
N GLU A 111 -17.34 -13.13 2.75
CA GLU A 111 -16.04 -13.80 2.74
C GLU A 111 -15.32 -13.58 1.41
N ASP A 112 -16.04 -13.76 0.29
CA ASP A 112 -15.50 -13.54 -1.06
C ASP A 112 -15.06 -12.09 -1.27
N ARG A 113 -15.89 -11.12 -0.86
CA ARG A 113 -15.58 -9.68 -0.95
C ARG A 113 -14.30 -9.29 -0.20
N LYS A 114 -14.07 -9.92 0.95
CA LYS A 114 -12.94 -9.62 1.84
C LYS A 114 -11.67 -10.42 1.54
N MET A 115 -11.75 -11.42 0.65
CA MET A 115 -10.64 -12.32 0.33
C MET A 115 -9.94 -12.87 1.59
N LEU A 116 -10.73 -13.33 2.56
CA LEU A 116 -10.22 -13.80 3.85
C LEU A 116 -9.45 -15.11 3.67
N MET A 117 -8.18 -15.11 4.07
CA MET A 117 -7.28 -16.25 3.88
C MET A 117 -7.21 -17.14 5.13
N ASN A 118 -6.29 -16.82 6.03
CA ASN A 118 -6.11 -17.47 7.32
C ASN A 118 -5.86 -16.39 8.40
N MET A 119 -5.98 -16.76 9.67
CA MET A 119 -5.87 -15.81 10.78
C MET A 119 -4.50 -15.12 10.87
N THR A 120 -3.43 -15.82 10.48
CA THR A 120 -2.07 -15.25 10.51
C THR A 120 -1.91 -14.17 9.45
N PHE A 121 -2.33 -14.43 8.22
CA PHE A 121 -2.23 -13.48 7.13
C PHE A 121 -3.25 -12.35 7.26
N LYS A 122 -4.41 -12.61 7.86
CA LYS A 122 -5.36 -11.56 8.25
C LYS A 122 -4.71 -10.51 9.15
N ARG A 123 -3.91 -10.90 10.14
CA ARG A 123 -3.18 -9.94 11.00
C ARG A 123 -2.21 -9.05 10.21
N VAL A 124 -1.63 -9.59 9.14
CA VAL A 124 -0.74 -8.83 8.24
C VAL A 124 -1.55 -7.80 7.46
N VAL A 125 -2.70 -8.20 6.90
CA VAL A 125 -3.62 -7.29 6.18
C VAL A 125 -4.17 -6.21 7.12
N ASP A 126 -4.57 -6.57 8.34
CA ASP A 126 -5.07 -5.61 9.35
C ASP A 126 -3.98 -4.60 9.75
N PHE A 127 -2.71 -5.02 9.82
CA PHE A 127 -1.57 -4.14 10.10
C PHE A 127 -1.25 -3.20 8.93
N HIS A 128 -1.27 -3.72 7.70
CA HIS A 128 -0.96 -2.95 6.48
C HIS A 128 -2.12 -2.04 6.03
N GLY A 129 -3.36 -2.45 6.30
CA GLY A 129 -4.59 -1.75 5.99
C GLY A 129 -5.28 -2.18 4.69
N HIS A 130 -4.65 -2.98 3.84
CA HIS A 130 -5.27 -3.58 2.65
C HIS A 130 -4.49 -4.82 2.18
N LEU A 131 -5.08 -5.58 1.25
CA LEU A 131 -4.43 -6.72 0.60
C LEU A 131 -3.94 -6.32 -0.80
N CYS A 132 -2.64 -6.47 -1.06
CA CYS A 132 -2.02 -6.19 -2.36
C CYS A 132 -1.00 -7.28 -2.75
N PRO A 133 -0.59 -7.37 -4.03
CA PRO A 133 0.38 -8.37 -4.50
C PRO A 133 1.70 -8.36 -3.72
N GLU A 134 2.21 -7.16 -3.43
CA GLU A 134 3.45 -6.94 -2.67
C GLU A 134 3.40 -7.56 -1.27
N LEU A 135 2.28 -7.37 -0.57
CA LEU A 135 2.06 -7.92 0.76
C LEU A 135 2.05 -9.47 0.72
N VAL A 136 1.45 -10.05 -0.33
CA VAL A 136 1.47 -11.49 -0.57
C VAL A 136 2.89 -12.00 -0.80
N LEU A 137 3.70 -11.31 -1.62
CA LEU A 137 5.10 -11.68 -1.85
C LEU A 137 5.92 -11.69 -0.55
N GLY A 138 5.73 -10.68 0.31
CA GLY A 138 6.37 -10.65 1.63
C GLY A 138 5.91 -11.80 2.54
N GLY A 139 4.63 -12.16 2.47
CA GLY A 139 4.06 -13.33 3.15
C GLY A 139 4.71 -14.63 2.70
N LYS A 140 4.80 -14.85 1.39
CA LYS A 140 5.42 -16.02 0.78
C LYS A 140 6.93 -16.12 1.06
N ALA A 141 7.64 -14.99 1.02
CA ALA A 141 9.04 -14.93 1.44
C ALA A 141 9.21 -15.33 2.92
N SER A 142 8.31 -14.85 3.78
CA SER A 142 8.32 -15.18 5.21
C SER A 142 7.99 -16.65 5.49
N GLU A 143 7.04 -17.22 4.75
CA GLU A 143 6.70 -18.65 4.80
C GLU A 143 7.91 -19.50 4.41
N TYR A 144 8.57 -19.17 3.28
CA TYR A 144 9.72 -19.92 2.81
C TYR A 144 10.90 -19.82 3.77
N ALA A 145 11.20 -18.61 4.25
CA ALA A 145 12.29 -18.38 5.19
C ALA A 145 12.09 -19.16 6.49
N GLN A 146 10.87 -19.19 7.05
CA GLN A 146 10.56 -19.97 8.24
C GLN A 146 10.85 -21.45 8.03
N ARG A 147 10.42 -22.01 6.90
CA ARG A 147 10.67 -23.42 6.58
C ARG A 147 12.17 -23.72 6.45
N LEU A 148 12.92 -22.90 5.73
CA LEU A 148 14.37 -23.04 5.58
C LEU A 148 15.11 -22.91 6.91
N LEU A 149 14.66 -22.05 7.81
CA LEU A 149 15.25 -21.89 9.15
C LEU A 149 14.93 -23.08 10.05
N MET A 150 13.70 -23.60 10.01
CA MET A 150 13.29 -24.81 10.73
C MET A 150 14.09 -26.03 10.29
N GLU A 151 14.25 -26.24 8.98
CA GLU A 151 15.08 -27.33 8.41
C GLU A 151 16.54 -27.24 8.87
N ARG A 152 17.04 -26.04 9.16
CA ARG A 152 18.40 -25.79 9.67
C ARG A 152 18.49 -25.79 11.20
N GLY A 153 17.38 -26.03 11.91
CA GLY A 153 17.32 -26.00 13.37
C GLY A 153 17.68 -24.63 13.97
N LYS A 154 17.32 -23.53 13.29
CA LYS A 154 17.61 -22.16 13.73
C LYS A 154 16.35 -21.43 14.17
N GLU A 155 16.50 -20.65 15.24
CA GLU A 155 15.43 -19.79 15.73
C GLU A 155 15.41 -18.44 15.00
N LEU A 156 14.21 -17.97 14.67
CA LEU A 156 13.97 -16.66 14.03
C LEU A 156 14.59 -15.50 14.81
N SER A 157 14.57 -15.57 16.15
CA SER A 157 15.11 -14.56 17.08
C SER A 157 16.57 -14.21 16.82
N THR A 158 17.34 -15.13 16.23
CA THR A 158 18.77 -14.99 15.94
C THR A 158 19.09 -14.49 14.54
N VAL A 159 18.05 -14.18 13.75
CA VAL A 159 18.16 -13.81 12.35
C VAL A 159 18.00 -12.30 12.17
N THR A 160 18.94 -11.74 11.42
CA THR A 160 18.86 -10.39 10.86
C THR A 160 18.54 -10.48 9.37
N ILE A 161 17.63 -9.64 8.90
CA ILE A 161 17.14 -9.61 7.54
C ILE A 161 17.62 -8.33 6.88
N ILE A 162 18.10 -8.44 5.66
CA ILE A 162 18.39 -7.31 4.78
C ILE A 162 17.44 -7.39 3.60
N SER A 163 16.62 -6.36 3.41
CA SER A 163 15.78 -6.21 2.22
C SER A 163 16.48 -5.35 1.18
N GLU A 164 16.30 -5.68 -0.11
CA GLU A 164 16.71 -4.84 -1.23
C GLU A 164 15.57 -3.98 -1.82
N ASN A 165 14.46 -3.82 -1.08
CA ASN A 165 13.32 -2.97 -1.44
C ASN A 165 12.70 -2.27 -0.21
N CYS A 166 11.83 -1.28 -0.47
CA CYS A 166 10.96 -0.67 0.53
C CYS A 166 9.48 -0.73 0.10
N THR A 167 8.91 -1.93 -0.03
CA THR A 167 7.48 -2.13 -0.41
C THR A 167 6.64 -2.72 0.72
N SER A 168 5.32 -2.85 0.50
CA SER A 168 4.37 -3.49 1.44
C SER A 168 4.80 -4.89 1.89
N ALA A 169 5.67 -5.57 1.12
CA ALA A 169 6.23 -6.85 1.49
C ALA A 169 6.97 -6.82 2.85
N LEU A 170 7.57 -5.68 3.21
CA LEU A 170 8.27 -5.52 4.49
C LEU A 170 7.31 -5.63 5.67
N ASP A 171 6.08 -5.15 5.57
CA ASP A 171 5.10 -5.26 6.65
C ASP A 171 4.77 -6.71 6.96
N ALA A 172 4.64 -7.55 5.92
CA ALA A 172 4.49 -8.98 6.10
C ALA A 172 5.71 -9.61 6.79
N ILE A 173 6.92 -9.25 6.38
CA ILE A 173 8.17 -9.72 7.00
C ILE A 173 8.24 -9.33 8.48
N GLN A 174 7.90 -8.07 8.81
CA GLN A 174 7.92 -7.55 10.17
C GLN A 174 6.93 -8.29 11.07
N VAL A 175 5.69 -8.46 10.59
CA VAL A 175 4.61 -9.10 11.37
C VAL A 175 4.83 -10.60 11.53
N LEU A 176 5.26 -11.30 10.46
CA LEU A 176 5.38 -12.75 10.45
C LEU A 176 6.68 -13.25 11.09
N LEU A 177 7.80 -12.56 10.89
CA LEU A 177 9.11 -12.99 11.39
C LEU A 177 9.53 -12.26 12.69
N GLY A 178 8.80 -11.21 13.07
CA GLY A 178 9.11 -10.37 14.23
C GLY A 178 10.44 -9.61 14.08
N ALA A 179 10.98 -9.53 12.86
CA ALA A 179 12.19 -8.79 12.54
C ALA A 179 11.76 -7.40 12.05
N THR A 180 11.98 -6.38 12.87
CA THR A 180 11.47 -5.03 12.63
C THR A 180 12.62 -4.05 12.49
N VAL A 181 12.35 -2.91 11.86
CA VAL A 181 13.30 -1.79 11.84
C VAL A 181 13.61 -1.36 13.28
N GLY A 182 12.58 -1.29 14.14
CA GLY A 182 12.71 -0.86 15.54
C GLY A 182 13.59 -1.75 16.42
N ASN A 183 13.55 -3.07 16.22
CA ASN A 183 14.45 -4.01 16.92
C ASN A 183 15.75 -4.29 16.16
N GLN A 184 16.02 -3.53 15.10
CA GLN A 184 17.25 -3.59 14.29
C GLN A 184 17.54 -4.97 13.67
N ARG A 185 16.51 -5.81 13.53
CA ARG A 185 16.61 -7.11 12.84
C ARG A 185 16.16 -7.03 11.39
N LEU A 186 15.58 -5.91 10.94
CA LEU A 186 15.32 -5.63 9.54
C LEU A 186 16.12 -4.39 9.13
N MET A 187 16.98 -4.55 8.13
CA MET A 187 17.72 -3.48 7.46
C MET A 187 17.22 -3.37 6.02
N VAL A 188 17.12 -2.15 5.49
CA VAL A 188 16.58 -1.83 4.17
C VAL A 188 17.65 -1.17 3.31
N MET A 189 17.98 -1.84 2.21
CA MET A 189 18.83 -1.39 1.12
C MET A 189 18.00 -1.21 -0.14
N ASP A 190 17.21 -0.13 -0.21
CA ASP A 190 16.23 -0.03 -1.28
C ASP A 190 16.88 0.12 -2.67
N PHE A 191 16.91 -0.98 -3.41
CA PHE A 191 17.28 -1.08 -4.82
C PHE A 191 16.06 -1.39 -5.70
N GLY A 192 14.85 -1.37 -5.13
CA GLY A 192 13.61 -1.77 -5.79
C GLY A 192 13.53 -3.26 -6.14
N LYS A 193 14.33 -4.14 -5.49
CA LYS A 193 14.37 -5.57 -5.80
C LYS A 193 13.81 -6.40 -4.67
N HIS A 194 12.96 -7.37 -4.99
CA HIS A 194 12.49 -8.39 -4.05
C HIS A 194 13.58 -9.42 -3.74
N ASN A 195 14.64 -8.97 -3.08
CA ASN A 195 15.68 -9.81 -2.55
C ASN A 195 15.73 -9.65 -1.03
N TYR A 196 15.66 -10.77 -0.31
CA TYR A 196 15.68 -10.78 1.15
C TYR A 196 16.79 -11.70 1.62
N THR A 197 17.80 -11.12 2.26
CA THR A 197 18.96 -11.86 2.78
C THR A 197 18.79 -12.11 4.28
N PHE A 198 18.75 -13.38 4.65
CA PHE A 198 18.63 -13.86 6.02
C PHE A 198 20.01 -14.25 6.57
N ARG A 199 20.48 -13.47 7.54
CA ARG A 199 21.77 -13.66 8.21
C ARG A 199 21.54 -14.30 9.57
N ILE A 200 22.13 -15.47 9.78
CA ILE A 200 22.00 -16.24 11.03
C ILE A 200 23.19 -15.90 11.94
N GLY A 201 22.94 -15.40 13.15
CA GLY A 201 24.00 -15.13 14.12
C GLY A 201 24.74 -16.40 14.54
N ASN A 202 26.07 -16.33 14.60
CA ASN A 202 26.96 -17.43 15.02
C ASN A 202 26.80 -18.77 14.28
N GLY A 203 26.20 -18.77 13.08
CA GLY A 203 25.95 -19.98 12.28
C GLY A 203 26.68 -19.99 10.93
N PRO A 204 26.84 -21.16 10.29
CA PRO A 204 27.38 -21.23 8.93
C PRO A 204 26.36 -20.68 7.93
N HIS A 205 26.83 -19.77 7.06
CA HIS A 205 26.20 -19.19 5.86
C HIS A 205 24.70 -18.83 5.94
N GLY A 206 24.41 -17.55 5.69
CA GLY A 206 23.06 -17.07 5.45
C GLY A 206 22.48 -17.60 4.13
N PHE A 207 21.27 -17.17 3.83
CA PHE A 207 20.67 -17.41 2.52
C PHE A 207 19.93 -16.17 2.04
N ARG A 208 19.80 -16.04 0.72
CA ARG A 208 19.04 -14.98 0.07
C ARG A 208 17.88 -15.59 -0.70
N LEU A 209 16.70 -15.03 -0.52
CA LEU A 209 15.54 -15.28 -1.37
C LEU A 209 15.47 -14.18 -2.42
N SER A 210 15.54 -14.54 -3.70
CA SER A 210 15.43 -13.60 -4.81
C SER A 210 14.17 -13.92 -5.61
N LEU A 211 13.31 -12.93 -5.83
CA LEU A 211 12.06 -13.12 -6.59
C LEU A 211 12.37 -13.55 -8.03
N SER A 212 11.81 -14.68 -8.44
CA SER A 212 11.80 -15.14 -9.82
C SER A 212 10.98 -14.20 -10.69
N ARG A 213 11.26 -14.15 -12.00
CA ARG A 213 10.43 -13.38 -12.94
C ARG A 213 8.97 -13.82 -12.83
N GLN A 214 8.09 -12.90 -12.52
CA GLN A 214 6.65 -13.11 -12.54
C GLN A 214 6.10 -12.67 -13.89
N ILE A 215 5.23 -13.49 -14.48
CA ILE A 215 4.52 -13.19 -15.73
C ILE A 215 3.05 -13.50 -15.46
N PHE A 216 2.21 -12.47 -15.52
CA PHE A 216 0.78 -12.59 -15.23
C PHE A 216 -0.05 -12.67 -16.53
N GLY A 217 0.51 -12.24 -17.66
CA GLY A 217 -0.14 -12.30 -18.97
C GLY A 217 -1.14 -11.18 -19.23
N ASP A 218 -1.21 -10.20 -18.32
CA ASP A 218 -2.07 -9.02 -18.35
C ASP A 218 -1.25 -7.72 -18.48
N GLU A 219 0.06 -7.80 -18.73
CA GLU A 219 0.97 -6.65 -18.67
C GLU A 219 0.59 -5.53 -19.65
N ASP A 220 0.14 -5.89 -20.85
CA ASP A 220 -0.28 -4.95 -21.91
C ASP A 220 -1.54 -4.15 -21.53
N GLU A 221 -2.38 -4.69 -20.64
CA GLU A 221 -3.59 -4.04 -20.15
C GLU A 221 -3.36 -3.31 -18.83
N PHE A 222 -2.55 -3.91 -17.95
CA PHE A 222 -2.30 -3.39 -16.61
C PHE A 222 -1.62 -2.03 -16.63
N GLN A 223 -0.55 -1.87 -17.43
CA GLN A 223 0.23 -0.63 -17.43
C GLN A 223 -0.58 0.58 -17.92
N PRO A 224 -1.31 0.53 -19.05
CA PRO A 224 -2.14 1.66 -19.48
C PRO A 224 -3.23 2.04 -18.47
N LEU A 225 -3.85 1.05 -17.80
CA LEU A 225 -4.85 1.31 -16.77
C LEU A 225 -4.23 1.97 -15.54
N GLU A 226 -3.08 1.49 -15.08
CA GLU A 226 -2.36 2.08 -13.96
C GLU A 226 -1.99 3.55 -14.24
N GLU A 227 -1.49 3.85 -15.43
CA GLU A 227 -1.16 5.22 -15.87
C GLU A 227 -2.39 6.13 -16.00
N LYS A 228 -3.56 5.58 -16.37
CA LYS A 228 -4.83 6.31 -16.37
C LYS A 228 -5.28 6.63 -14.95
N ILE A 229 -5.21 5.64 -14.05
CA ILE A 229 -5.63 5.77 -12.65
C ILE A 229 -4.74 6.76 -11.89
N ALA A 230 -3.41 6.64 -12.04
CA ALA A 230 -2.46 7.56 -11.40
C ALA A 230 -2.64 9.02 -11.86
N GLY A 231 -3.17 9.22 -13.07
CA GLY A 231 -3.47 10.54 -13.62
C GLY A 231 -4.88 11.07 -13.34
N ASP A 232 -5.71 10.39 -12.54
CA ASP A 232 -7.13 10.72 -12.36
C ASP A 232 -7.91 10.81 -13.71
N ARG A 233 -7.56 9.92 -14.64
CA ARG A 233 -8.15 9.85 -16.00
C ARG A 233 -9.07 8.66 -16.20
N ALA A 234 -9.14 7.75 -15.23
CA ALA A 234 -9.90 6.52 -15.36
C ALA A 234 -11.40 6.71 -15.09
N THR A 235 -12.22 5.93 -15.78
CA THR A 235 -13.65 5.76 -15.49
C THR A 235 -13.84 4.83 -14.29
N LEU A 236 -15.07 4.73 -13.76
CA LEU A 236 -15.37 3.77 -12.70
C LEU A 236 -15.11 2.34 -13.18
N ASP A 237 -15.59 1.98 -14.37
CA ASP A 237 -15.45 0.63 -14.92
C ASP A 237 -13.98 0.25 -15.14
N GLU A 238 -13.14 1.19 -15.60
CA GLU A 238 -11.69 0.97 -15.74
C GLU A 238 -11.01 0.72 -14.38
N VAL A 239 -11.42 1.44 -13.33
CA VAL A 239 -10.87 1.23 -11.98
C VAL A 239 -11.35 -0.10 -11.38
N VAL A 240 -12.61 -0.46 -11.61
CA VAL A 240 -13.15 -1.76 -11.21
C VAL A 240 -12.37 -2.86 -11.90
N HIS A 241 -12.22 -2.79 -13.22
CA HIS A 241 -11.45 -3.74 -14.03
C HIS A 241 -9.99 -3.86 -13.58
N PHE A 242 -9.33 -2.74 -13.32
CA PHE A 242 -7.97 -2.76 -12.76
C PHE A 242 -7.90 -3.49 -11.41
N GLN A 243 -8.91 -3.32 -10.54
CA GLN A 243 -8.98 -4.07 -9.28
C GLN A 243 -9.16 -5.57 -9.52
N GLU A 244 -9.84 -5.99 -10.59
CA GLU A 244 -9.95 -7.41 -10.99
C GLU A 244 -8.58 -7.98 -11.33
N LEU A 245 -7.80 -7.29 -12.17
CA LEU A 245 -6.44 -7.70 -12.52
C LEU A 245 -5.56 -7.83 -11.27
N VAL A 246 -5.65 -6.85 -10.34
CA VAL A 246 -4.93 -6.91 -9.07
C VAL A 246 -5.37 -8.11 -8.22
N ASP A 247 -6.67 -8.36 -8.11
CA ASP A 247 -7.21 -9.49 -7.35
C ASP A 247 -6.77 -10.84 -7.97
N ASP A 248 -6.74 -10.93 -9.30
CA ASP A 248 -6.27 -12.10 -10.05
C ASP A 248 -4.79 -12.38 -9.76
N ARG A 249 -3.94 -11.36 -9.82
CA ARG A 249 -2.53 -11.44 -9.43
C ARG A 249 -2.36 -11.89 -7.98
N VAL A 250 -3.15 -11.32 -7.06
CA VAL A 250 -3.17 -11.72 -5.64
C VAL A 250 -3.51 -13.21 -5.52
N ARG A 251 -4.60 -13.68 -6.15
CA ARG A 251 -5.01 -15.10 -6.11
C ARG A 251 -3.94 -16.01 -6.71
N HIS A 252 -3.32 -15.62 -7.82
CA HIS A 252 -2.22 -16.36 -8.43
C HIS A 252 -1.03 -16.51 -7.48
N LEU A 253 -0.54 -15.42 -6.90
CA LEU A 253 0.60 -15.44 -5.98
C LEU A 253 0.30 -16.27 -4.73
N LEU A 254 -0.93 -16.22 -4.23
CA LEU A 254 -1.36 -17.00 -3.07
C LEU A 254 -1.42 -18.50 -3.35
N ALA A 255 -1.88 -18.90 -4.54
CA ALA A 255 -1.91 -20.29 -4.97
C ALA A 255 -0.51 -20.85 -5.26
N SER A 256 0.43 -19.99 -5.64
CA SER A 256 1.81 -20.38 -5.93
C SER A 256 2.58 -20.84 -4.68
N PRO A 257 3.31 -21.98 -4.75
CA PRO A 257 4.21 -22.38 -3.68
C PRO A 257 5.41 -21.42 -3.61
N PRO A 258 5.95 -21.11 -2.42
CA PRO A 258 7.04 -20.15 -2.29
C PRO A 258 8.29 -20.48 -3.12
N GLU A 259 8.58 -21.75 -3.38
CA GLU A 259 9.72 -22.23 -4.16
C GLU A 259 9.59 -21.94 -5.66
N ALA A 260 8.36 -21.76 -6.16
CA ALA A 260 8.14 -21.30 -7.53
C ALA A 260 8.38 -19.78 -7.64
N LEU A 261 8.18 -19.05 -6.54
CA LEU A 261 8.30 -17.60 -6.49
C LEU A 261 9.73 -17.14 -6.21
N PHE A 262 10.52 -17.89 -5.44
CA PHE A 262 11.85 -17.45 -4.99
C PHE A 262 12.95 -18.46 -5.30
N VAL A 263 14.07 -17.93 -5.81
CA VAL A 263 15.34 -18.65 -5.91
C VAL A 263 16.12 -18.46 -4.60
N VAL A 264 16.71 -19.55 -4.10
CA VAL A 264 17.51 -19.55 -2.87
C VAL A 264 19.00 -19.59 -3.21
N ASP A 265 19.71 -18.54 -2.81
CA ASP A 265 21.18 -18.48 -2.89
C ASP A 265 21.82 -18.61 -1.51
N ARG A 266 23.00 -19.22 -1.43
CA ARG A 266 23.82 -19.21 -0.22
C ARG A 266 24.54 -17.86 -0.11
N VAL A 267 24.56 -17.30 1.10
CA VAL A 267 25.27 -16.04 1.37
C VAL A 267 26.36 -16.29 2.41
N ASP A 268 27.57 -15.81 2.11
CA ASP A 268 28.69 -15.96 3.02
C ASP A 268 28.52 -15.15 4.31
N PRO A 269 29.05 -15.64 5.43
CA PRO A 269 28.98 -14.95 6.70
C PRO A 269 29.77 -13.64 6.62
N VAL A 270 29.06 -12.52 6.58
CA VAL A 270 29.63 -11.20 6.85
C VAL A 270 29.55 -10.97 8.36
N GLY A 271 30.58 -10.36 8.95
CA GLY A 271 30.60 -10.06 10.39
C GLY A 271 29.38 -9.27 10.85
N GLN A 272 28.86 -9.58 12.04
CA GLN A 272 27.79 -8.79 12.64
C GLN A 272 28.33 -7.40 12.99
N ALA A 273 27.55 -6.36 12.68
CA ALA A 273 27.80 -5.05 13.26
C ALA A 273 27.44 -5.12 14.75
N ALA A 274 28.31 -4.60 15.61
CA ALA A 274 28.08 -4.57 17.05
C ALA A 274 26.80 -3.79 17.39
N GLU A 275 26.12 -4.19 18.47
CA GLU A 275 24.94 -3.48 18.97
C GLU A 275 25.27 -1.99 19.17
N PRO A 276 24.47 -1.07 18.60
CA PRO A 276 24.72 0.34 18.77
C PRO A 276 24.49 0.73 20.23
N THR A 277 25.51 1.35 20.82
CA THR A 277 25.43 1.88 22.17
C THR A 277 24.41 3.03 22.23
N SER A 278 23.55 3.06 23.25
CA SER A 278 22.52 4.09 23.50
C SER A 278 23.08 5.44 23.97
N CYS A 279 24.28 5.80 23.53
CA CYS A 279 24.94 7.05 23.88
C CYS A 279 24.55 8.14 22.88
N TYR A 280 24.22 9.34 23.36
CA TYR A 280 23.94 10.50 22.52
C TYR A 280 25.02 11.57 22.65
N LEU A 281 25.35 12.22 21.53
CA LEU A 281 26.29 13.33 21.42
C LEU A 281 25.57 14.58 20.91
N LEU A 282 26.08 15.77 21.19
CA LEU A 282 25.50 17.02 20.68
C LEU A 282 26.08 17.37 19.32
N CYS A 283 25.20 17.64 18.35
CA CYS A 283 25.60 18.15 17.04
C CYS A 283 26.07 19.61 17.16
N ALA A 284 27.27 19.92 16.68
CA ALA A 284 27.83 21.27 16.66
C ALA A 284 27.11 22.22 15.69
N GLY A 285 26.38 21.69 14.70
CA GLY A 285 25.62 22.49 13.73
C GLY A 285 24.25 22.94 14.24
N CYS A 286 23.41 22.01 14.70
CA CYS A 286 22.03 22.30 15.13
C CYS A 286 21.81 22.26 16.65
N GLY A 287 22.79 21.81 17.45
CA GLY A 287 22.66 21.65 18.89
C GLY A 287 21.82 20.46 19.36
N GLN A 288 21.22 19.70 18.44
CA GLN A 288 20.38 18.53 18.78
C GLN A 288 21.24 17.31 19.17
N GLN A 289 20.65 16.42 19.96
CA GLN A 289 21.25 15.13 20.30
C GLN A 289 21.23 14.17 19.11
N VAL A 290 22.35 13.47 18.90
CA VAL A 290 22.55 12.48 17.83
C VAL A 290 23.05 11.20 18.48
N LEU A 291 22.45 10.06 18.12
CA LEU A 291 22.94 8.77 18.57
C LEU A 291 24.41 8.59 18.15
N ARG A 292 25.28 8.12 19.04
CA ARG A 292 26.73 8.01 18.82
C ARG A 292 27.07 7.16 17.60
N SER A 293 26.32 6.10 17.35
CA SER A 293 26.47 5.26 16.14
C SER A 293 26.11 5.99 14.85
N HIS A 294 25.43 7.14 14.94
CA HIS A 294 24.96 7.95 13.82
C HIS A 294 25.64 9.32 13.74
N ALA A 295 26.45 9.66 14.73
CA ALA A 295 27.22 10.88 14.82
C ALA A 295 28.49 10.76 13.98
N ILE A 296 28.88 11.85 13.32
CA ILE A 296 30.06 11.89 12.46
C ILE A 296 31.03 12.91 13.06
N ASP A 297 32.28 12.48 13.29
CA ASP A 297 33.36 13.37 13.67
C ASP A 297 33.93 14.02 12.40
N ASP A 298 33.90 15.34 12.37
CA ASP A 298 34.55 16.14 11.33
C ASP A 298 35.37 17.24 12.00
N GLU A 299 36.70 17.18 11.83
CA GLU A 299 37.67 18.11 12.41
C GLU A 299 37.51 18.31 13.94
N GLY A 300 37.20 17.23 14.67
CA GLY A 300 37.05 17.24 16.13
C GLY A 300 35.74 17.85 16.61
N LYS A 301 34.80 18.12 15.71
CA LYS A 301 33.41 18.49 16.02
C LYS A 301 32.48 17.37 15.59
N ILE A 302 31.47 17.11 16.42
CA ILE A 302 30.47 16.10 16.14
C ILE A 302 29.31 16.72 15.37
N TYR A 303 28.89 16.08 14.28
CA TYR A 303 27.75 16.51 13.47
C TYR A 303 26.72 15.40 13.29
N CYS A 304 25.45 15.80 13.16
CA CYS A 304 24.43 14.96 12.56
C CYS A 304 24.62 14.90 11.04
N MET A 305 24.12 13.84 10.40
CA MET A 305 24.24 13.67 8.94
C MET A 305 23.69 14.87 8.15
N PRO A 306 22.50 15.43 8.44
CA PRO A 306 22.00 16.60 7.72
C PRO A 306 22.91 17.84 7.82
N CYS A 307 23.41 18.16 9.02
CA CYS A 307 24.32 19.30 9.20
C CYS A 307 25.66 19.08 8.49
N LEU A 308 26.19 17.87 8.51
CA LEU A 308 27.44 17.58 7.81
C LEU A 308 27.27 17.74 6.29
N GLN A 309 26.15 17.27 5.72
CA GLN A 309 25.87 17.40 4.28
C GLN A 309 25.76 18.87 3.82
N GLN A 310 25.28 19.76 4.69
CA GLN A 310 25.25 21.20 4.41
C GLN A 310 26.65 21.83 4.38
N ILE A 311 27.58 21.33 5.21
CA ILE A 311 28.95 21.84 5.31
C ILE A 311 29.85 21.22 4.23
N LYS A 312 29.66 19.93 3.93
CA LYS A 312 30.42 19.16 2.94
C LYS A 312 29.48 18.62 1.86
N THR A 313 29.25 19.43 0.83
CA THR A 313 28.38 19.15 -0.31
C THR A 313 28.82 17.96 -1.18
N GLY A 314 30.03 17.42 -0.98
CA GLY A 314 30.52 16.20 -1.63
C GLY A 314 30.19 14.88 -0.90
N CYS A 315 29.55 14.92 0.26
CA CYS A 315 29.32 13.74 1.09
C CYS A 315 27.94 13.10 0.81
N ILE A 316 27.86 12.25 -0.22
CA ILE A 316 26.67 11.44 -0.50
C ILE A 316 26.80 10.11 0.28
N HIS A 317 26.50 10.14 1.58
CA HIS A 317 26.35 8.90 2.34
C HIS A 317 24.95 8.34 2.15
N HIS A 318 24.83 7.29 1.33
CA HIS A 318 23.66 6.41 1.35
C HIS A 318 23.79 5.50 2.59
N ARG A 319 22.91 5.65 3.58
CA ARG A 319 22.83 4.69 4.68
C ARG A 319 21.85 3.58 4.31
N LEU A 320 22.21 2.38 4.74
CA LEU A 320 21.27 1.29 5.02
C LEU A 320 20.25 1.85 6.02
N GLN A 321 18.96 1.83 5.70
CA GLN A 321 17.90 2.10 6.68
C GLN A 321 17.71 0.89 7.59
#